data_AF-A0AAV7D2C4-F1
#
_entry.id   AF-A0AAV7D2C4-F1
#
_cell.length_a   1.000
_cell.length_b   1.000
_cell.length_c   1.000
_cell.angle_alpha   90.00
_cell.angle_beta   90.00
_cell.angle_gamma   90.00
#
_symmetry.space_group_name_H-M   'P 1'
#
loop_
_entity.id
_entity.type
_entity.pdbx_description
1 polymer ?
#
loop_
_entity_poly.entity_id
_entity_poly.type
_entity_poly.pdbx_seq_one_letter_code
_entity_poly.pdbx_strand_id
1 'polypeptide(L)'
;MYGSRTILEESAITPSDNSLFPHTDWIIGNHSDELTPWLPVIAARSSYSCRFFVLPCCFFSFFGKFNRKSSKKTQYREYLDFVLEVGDRCGFLVEEDCLRIPSTKRVCLIGKSRSYSPEEEAQADARRTRYISSHAGDSTTSDTAPGTCHHDEGRIDGDVTSDCSNRSPQTHHGNWIAGFRPRDKVEPIRNCVSLPRDFIDKVVLQVAQLLLGSGAGEKVRVSIDGAEHLWNRGGSLPIREVAEVLDKETLQRLKNECGGLQTLFRNNHQVFQVMNAMVSIRDWSQESQTATERRKRESKRKLSADALKRRLCWFHLNHPDGCPRATNHCPYAHGAEELRPSAVPKKHRL
;
A
#
# COMPACT_ATOMS: atom_id res chain seq x y z
N MET A 1 -13.40 -31.97 2.59
CA MET A 1 -13.47 -30.95 1.52
C MET A 1 -12.51 -31.26 0.36
N TYR A 2 -11.46 -32.07 0.57
CA TYR A 2 -10.72 -32.73 -0.52
C TYR A 2 -10.69 -34.24 -0.26
N GLY A 3 -10.64 -35.05 -1.32
CA GLY A 3 -10.57 -36.51 -1.20
C GLY A 3 -9.18 -36.97 -0.73
N SER A 4 -9.05 -38.22 -0.28
CA SER A 4 -7.77 -38.81 0.17
C SER A 4 -6.66 -38.86 -0.90
N ARG A 5 -7.01 -38.55 -2.16
CA ARG A 5 -6.08 -38.49 -3.30
C ARG A 5 -5.50 -37.08 -3.55
N THR A 6 -5.99 -36.07 -2.85
CA THR A 6 -5.53 -34.68 -3.01
C THR A 6 -4.45 -34.38 -1.99
N ILE A 7 -3.23 -34.17 -2.47
CA ILE A 7 -2.07 -33.81 -1.65
C ILE A 7 -1.95 -32.28 -1.71
N LEU A 8 -1.99 -31.61 -0.56
CA LEU A 8 -1.81 -30.17 -0.44
C LEU A 8 -0.55 -29.90 0.37
N GLU A 9 0.33 -29.08 -0.18
CA GLU A 9 1.58 -28.68 0.45
C GLU A 9 1.68 -27.16 0.44
N GLU A 10 2.15 -26.58 1.55
CA GLU A 10 2.41 -25.15 1.69
C GLU A 10 3.89 -24.97 2.07
N SER A 11 4.63 -24.23 1.25
CA SER A 11 6.06 -23.98 1.49
C SER A 11 6.48 -22.60 0.99
N ALA A 12 7.52 -22.05 1.61
CA ALA A 12 8.19 -20.86 1.12
C ALA A 12 9.16 -21.26 0.00
N ILE A 13 9.05 -20.60 -1.15
CA ILE A 13 9.82 -20.92 -2.35
C ILE A 13 10.75 -19.77 -2.72
N THR A 14 11.93 -20.12 -3.24
CA THR A 14 12.87 -19.16 -3.84
C THR A 14 13.01 -19.51 -5.32
N PRO A 15 12.74 -18.58 -6.26
CA PRO A 15 12.83 -18.85 -7.69
C PRO A 15 14.21 -19.36 -8.09
N SER A 16 14.31 -20.68 -8.28
CA SER A 16 15.56 -21.42 -8.52
C SER A 16 15.23 -22.82 -9.01
N ASP A 17 16.24 -23.50 -9.57
CA ASP A 17 16.12 -24.90 -9.99
C ASP A 17 15.80 -25.86 -8.82
N ASN A 18 16.07 -25.43 -7.58
CA ASN A 18 15.77 -26.19 -6.36
C ASN A 18 14.29 -26.09 -5.93
N SER A 19 13.51 -25.21 -6.55
CA SER A 19 12.08 -25.01 -6.26
C SER A 19 11.21 -25.46 -7.43
N LEU A 20 11.50 -26.65 -7.97
CA LEU A 20 10.75 -27.30 -9.04
C LEU A 20 9.99 -28.52 -8.52
N PHE A 21 8.79 -28.72 -9.07
CA PHE A 21 7.83 -29.70 -8.56
C PHE A 21 7.34 -30.65 -9.68
N PRO A 22 8.16 -31.61 -10.12
CA PRO A 22 7.86 -32.43 -11.30
C PRO A 22 6.60 -33.30 -11.18
N HIS A 23 6.18 -33.60 -9.95
CA HIS A 23 5.01 -34.42 -9.66
C HIS A 23 3.77 -33.61 -9.28
N THR A 24 3.83 -32.28 -9.37
CA THR A 24 2.74 -31.40 -8.98
C THR A 24 1.88 -31.03 -10.19
N ASP A 25 0.57 -31.20 -10.03
CA ASP A 25 -0.40 -30.83 -11.07
C ASP A 25 -0.65 -29.32 -11.14
N TRP A 26 -0.61 -28.64 -9.99
CA TRP A 26 -1.01 -27.25 -9.84
C TRP A 26 -0.09 -26.48 -8.90
N ILE A 27 0.36 -25.31 -9.35
CA ILE A 27 0.95 -24.29 -8.50
C ILE A 27 -0.10 -23.19 -8.29
N ILE A 28 -0.47 -22.96 -7.03
CA ILE A 28 -1.55 -22.03 -6.68
C ILE A 28 -0.98 -20.85 -5.93
N GLY A 29 -1.10 -19.68 -6.54
CA GLY A 29 -0.69 -18.41 -6.01
C GLY A 29 -1.81 -17.60 -5.41
N ASN A 30 -2.15 -17.84 -4.15
CA ASN A 30 -3.12 -17.01 -3.44
C ASN A 30 -2.38 -15.91 -2.67
N HIS A 31 -2.47 -14.66 -3.14
CA HIS A 31 -1.76 -13.52 -2.54
C HIS A 31 -0.23 -13.68 -2.47
N SER A 32 0.38 -14.18 -3.54
CA SER A 32 1.79 -14.60 -3.56
C SER A 32 2.83 -13.49 -3.65
N ASP A 33 2.46 -12.24 -3.41
CA ASP A 33 3.41 -11.12 -3.30
C ASP A 33 4.48 -11.08 -4.41
N GLU A 34 5.77 -11.08 -4.05
CA GLU A 34 6.90 -11.02 -4.97
C GLU A 34 6.97 -12.24 -5.90
N LEU A 35 6.33 -13.36 -5.53
CA LEU A 35 6.30 -14.59 -6.32
C LEU A 35 5.27 -14.56 -7.44
N THR A 36 4.33 -13.61 -7.44
CA THR A 36 3.26 -13.49 -8.46
C THR A 36 3.76 -13.70 -9.90
N PRO A 37 4.81 -12.99 -10.40
CA PRO A 37 5.34 -13.22 -11.74
C PRO A 37 6.14 -14.52 -11.89
N TRP A 38 6.61 -15.12 -10.79
CA TRP A 38 7.40 -16.35 -10.81
C TRP A 38 6.55 -17.61 -10.90
N LEU A 39 5.28 -17.60 -10.49
CA LEU A 39 4.45 -18.81 -10.51
C LEU A 39 4.26 -19.43 -11.89
N PRO A 40 4.00 -18.64 -12.97
CA PRO A 40 3.99 -19.20 -14.32
C PRO A 40 5.34 -19.80 -14.70
N VAL A 41 6.46 -19.18 -14.30
CA VAL A 41 7.81 -19.68 -14.59
C VAL A 41 8.05 -21.02 -13.88
N ILE A 42 7.73 -21.11 -12.59
CA ILE A 42 7.91 -22.32 -11.78
C ILE A 42 7.04 -23.44 -12.33
N ALA A 43 5.77 -23.17 -12.65
CA ALA A 43 4.89 -24.17 -13.24
C ALA A 43 5.42 -24.63 -14.61
N ALA A 44 5.95 -23.70 -15.40
CA ALA A 44 6.53 -24.01 -16.70
C ALA A 44 7.76 -24.93 -16.60
N ARG A 45 8.65 -24.66 -15.64
CA ARG A 45 9.89 -25.43 -15.46
C ARG A 45 9.73 -26.70 -14.62
N SER A 46 8.64 -26.82 -13.85
CA SER A 46 8.39 -27.99 -13.02
C SER A 46 8.02 -29.21 -13.87
N SER A 47 7.06 -29.06 -14.77
CA SER A 47 6.65 -30.10 -15.72
C SER A 47 5.80 -29.51 -16.83
N TYR A 48 5.85 -30.11 -18.02
CA TYR A 48 5.00 -29.72 -19.15
C TYR A 48 3.50 -29.76 -18.78
N SER A 49 3.08 -30.73 -17.97
CA SER A 49 1.69 -30.91 -17.53
C SER A 49 1.30 -30.06 -16.31
N CYS A 50 2.27 -29.40 -15.65
CA CYS A 50 2.00 -28.57 -14.48
C CYS A 50 1.26 -27.30 -14.89
N ARG A 51 0.24 -26.95 -14.11
CA ARG A 51 -0.64 -25.80 -14.32
C ARG A 51 -0.37 -24.74 -13.27
N PHE A 52 -0.80 -23.52 -13.54
CA PHE A 52 -0.76 -22.48 -12.53
C PHE A 52 -2.11 -21.78 -12.38
N PHE A 53 -2.33 -21.31 -11.16
CA PHE A 53 -3.35 -20.34 -10.80
C PHE A 53 -2.64 -19.21 -10.07
N VAL A 54 -2.98 -17.96 -10.37
CA VAL A 54 -2.48 -16.82 -9.59
C VAL A 54 -3.57 -15.77 -9.41
N LEU A 55 -3.62 -15.19 -8.20
CA LEU A 55 -4.43 -14.01 -7.88
C LEU A 55 -3.50 -12.80 -7.72
N PRO A 56 -3.29 -11.99 -8.77
CA PRO A 56 -2.36 -10.86 -8.72
C PRO A 56 -2.94 -9.74 -7.85
N CYS A 57 -2.43 -9.60 -6.62
CA CYS A 57 -2.90 -8.57 -5.68
C CYS A 57 -1.82 -7.55 -5.27
N CYS A 58 -0.54 -7.88 -5.43
CA CYS A 58 0.58 -7.05 -5.02
C CYS A 58 1.44 -6.76 -6.24
N PHE A 59 1.82 -5.48 -6.42
CA PHE A 59 2.40 -5.00 -7.67
C PHE A 59 3.91 -5.25 -7.72
N PHE A 60 4.29 -6.48 -8.03
CA PHE A 60 5.69 -6.90 -8.18
C PHE A 60 5.99 -7.39 -9.61
N SER A 61 7.14 -6.97 -10.13
CA SER A 61 7.81 -7.54 -11.29
C SER A 61 8.85 -8.58 -10.83
N PHE A 62 9.58 -9.19 -11.76
CA PHE A 62 10.63 -10.17 -11.44
C PHE A 62 11.74 -9.64 -10.53
N PHE A 63 12.06 -8.34 -10.63
CA PHE A 63 13.20 -7.71 -9.97
C PHE A 63 12.81 -6.61 -8.98
N GLY A 64 11.54 -6.53 -8.57
CA GLY A 64 11.11 -5.56 -7.57
C GLY A 64 9.68 -5.08 -7.76
N LYS A 65 9.41 -3.82 -7.43
CA LYS A 65 8.07 -3.24 -7.58
C LYS A 65 7.75 -3.05 -9.07
N PHE A 66 6.51 -3.37 -9.43
CA PHE A 66 6.01 -3.14 -10.77
C PHE A 66 5.86 -1.63 -11.03
N ASN A 67 6.62 -1.13 -12.01
CA ASN A 67 6.56 0.24 -12.47
C ASN A 67 5.62 0.37 -13.66
N ARG A 68 4.67 1.29 -13.52
CA ARG A 68 3.67 1.57 -14.55
C ARG A 68 4.33 2.27 -15.74
N LYS A 69 4.05 1.81 -16.96
CA LYS A 69 4.61 2.34 -18.21
C LYS A 69 3.66 3.30 -18.91
N SER A 70 2.34 3.19 -18.68
CA SER A 70 1.34 4.03 -19.37
C SER A 70 0.29 4.63 -18.44
N SER A 71 -0.11 5.89 -18.66
CA SER A 71 -1.21 6.50 -17.92
C SER A 71 -2.62 6.10 -18.41
N LYS A 72 -2.73 5.33 -19.50
CA LYS A 72 -3.99 5.06 -20.22
C LYS A 72 -4.92 4.03 -19.56
N LYS A 73 -4.40 3.08 -18.79
CA LYS A 73 -5.17 2.00 -18.13
C LYS A 73 -5.07 2.11 -16.62
N THR A 74 -6.00 1.57 -15.83
CA THR A 74 -5.80 1.55 -14.37
C THR A 74 -4.52 0.77 -14.01
N GLN A 75 -3.84 1.15 -12.92
CA GLN A 75 -2.63 0.45 -12.46
C GLN A 75 -2.87 -1.07 -12.31
N TYR A 76 -4.06 -1.45 -11.83
CA TYR A 76 -4.40 -2.86 -11.67
C TYR A 76 -4.59 -3.57 -13.02
N ARG A 77 -5.26 -2.96 -14.00
CA ARG A 77 -5.41 -3.57 -15.33
C ARG A 77 -4.06 -3.72 -16.03
N GLU A 78 -3.22 -2.70 -15.98
CA GLU A 78 -1.86 -2.77 -16.55
C GLU A 78 -1.00 -3.84 -15.87
N TYR A 79 -1.18 -4.04 -14.56
CA TYR A 79 -0.52 -5.14 -13.86
C TYR A 79 -1.05 -6.52 -14.25
N LEU A 80 -2.37 -6.67 -14.44
CA LEU A 80 -2.95 -7.92 -14.95
C LEU A 80 -2.42 -8.24 -16.35
N ASP A 81 -2.34 -7.23 -17.22
CA ASP A 81 -1.77 -7.38 -18.57
C ASP A 81 -0.31 -7.84 -18.52
N PHE A 82 0.49 -7.32 -17.57
CA PHE A 82 1.86 -7.79 -17.34
C PHE A 82 1.91 -9.26 -16.91
N VAL A 83 1.11 -9.68 -15.92
CA VAL A 83 1.13 -11.09 -15.46
C VAL A 83 0.56 -12.03 -16.53
N LEU A 84 -0.42 -11.58 -17.33
CA LEU A 84 -0.89 -12.26 -18.53
C LEU A 84 0.24 -12.48 -19.53
N GLU A 85 1.00 -11.42 -19.84
CA GLU A 85 2.16 -11.52 -20.74
C GLU A 85 3.22 -12.48 -20.18
N VAL A 86 3.50 -12.43 -18.88
CA VAL A 86 4.41 -13.39 -18.24
C VAL A 86 3.96 -14.83 -18.46
N GLY A 87 2.67 -15.13 -18.29
CA GLY A 87 2.12 -16.46 -18.53
C GLY A 87 2.20 -16.90 -20.01
N ASP A 88 1.89 -16.00 -20.94
CA ASP A 88 2.03 -16.24 -22.39
C ASP A 88 3.48 -16.52 -22.79
N ARG A 89 4.42 -15.73 -22.27
CA ARG A 89 5.87 -15.93 -22.47
C ARG A 89 6.39 -17.19 -21.81
N CYS A 90 5.72 -17.66 -20.76
CA CYS A 90 5.93 -18.99 -20.18
C CYS A 90 5.37 -20.14 -21.02
N GLY A 91 4.70 -19.81 -22.13
CA GLY A 91 4.14 -20.74 -23.10
C GLY A 91 2.83 -21.36 -22.62
N PHE A 92 2.05 -20.63 -21.81
CA PHE A 92 0.71 -21.03 -21.41
C PHE A 92 -0.35 -20.30 -22.24
N LEU A 93 -1.45 -21.01 -22.51
CA LEU A 93 -2.72 -20.38 -22.86
C LEU A 93 -3.37 -19.90 -21.57
N VAL A 94 -3.27 -18.60 -21.30
CA VAL A 94 -3.73 -18.00 -20.03
C VAL A 94 -5.18 -17.55 -20.14
N GLU A 95 -6.01 -18.00 -19.21
CA GLU A 95 -7.39 -17.58 -19.04
C GLU A 95 -7.51 -16.56 -17.91
N GLU A 96 -8.34 -15.53 -18.09
CA GLU A 96 -8.71 -14.56 -17.05
C GLU A 96 -10.08 -14.94 -16.47
N ASP A 97 -10.21 -14.98 -15.14
CA ASP A 97 -11.49 -15.20 -14.45
C ASP A 97 -11.66 -14.25 -13.24
N CYS A 98 -12.89 -14.00 -12.83
CA CYS A 98 -13.25 -13.13 -11.71
C CYS A 98 -13.78 -13.94 -10.52
N LEU A 99 -13.00 -13.98 -9.44
CA LEU A 99 -13.40 -14.64 -8.21
C LEU A 99 -14.51 -13.91 -7.48
N ARG A 100 -15.40 -14.69 -6.84
CA ARG A 100 -16.44 -14.18 -5.93
C ARG A 100 -15.88 -13.95 -4.52
N ILE A 101 -14.98 -12.97 -4.40
CA ILE A 101 -14.35 -12.57 -3.13
C ILE A 101 -14.61 -11.09 -2.81
N PRO A 102 -14.59 -10.67 -1.53
CA PRO A 102 -14.79 -9.28 -1.13
C PRO A 102 -13.52 -8.41 -1.32
N SER A 103 -12.87 -8.53 -2.49
CA SER A 103 -11.67 -7.77 -2.86
C SER A 103 -11.93 -6.98 -4.15
N THR A 104 -11.32 -5.80 -4.25
CA THR A 104 -11.25 -5.04 -5.51
C THR A 104 -10.25 -5.67 -6.49
N LYS A 105 -9.30 -6.46 -5.98
CA LYS A 105 -8.35 -7.27 -6.75
C LYS A 105 -8.79 -8.72 -6.75
N ARG A 106 -9.80 -9.02 -7.56
CA ARG A 106 -10.48 -10.32 -7.63
C ARG A 106 -10.29 -11.06 -8.95
N VAL A 107 -9.55 -10.46 -9.88
CA VAL A 107 -9.24 -11.08 -11.17
C VAL A 107 -8.08 -12.03 -10.96
N CYS A 108 -8.25 -13.28 -11.36
CA CYS A 108 -7.24 -14.32 -11.32
C CYS A 108 -6.87 -14.76 -12.74
N LEU A 109 -5.67 -15.31 -12.88
CA LEU A 109 -5.11 -15.79 -14.14
C LEU A 109 -4.77 -17.28 -14.02
N ILE A 110 -5.09 -18.05 -15.05
CA ILE A 110 -5.03 -19.51 -15.01
C ILE A 110 -4.34 -20.03 -16.28
N GLY A 111 -3.24 -20.76 -16.14
CA GLY A 111 -2.58 -21.45 -17.24
C GLY A 111 -2.83 -22.95 -17.16
N LYS A 112 -3.73 -23.47 -18.01
CA LYS A 112 -4.10 -24.90 -18.03
C LYS A 112 -3.40 -25.74 -19.09
N SER A 113 -3.04 -25.09 -20.20
CA SER A 113 -2.55 -25.74 -21.42
C SER A 113 -1.36 -24.97 -21.99
N ARG A 114 -0.53 -25.65 -22.78
CA ARG A 114 0.65 -25.06 -23.43
C ARG A 114 0.30 -24.50 -24.81
N SER A 115 1.02 -23.46 -25.21
CA SER A 115 0.93 -22.85 -26.56
C SER A 115 1.93 -23.44 -27.56
N TYR A 116 2.71 -24.44 -27.15
CA TYR A 116 3.74 -25.14 -27.93
C TYR A 116 3.62 -26.64 -27.66
N SER A 117 4.26 -27.45 -28.50
CA SER A 117 4.29 -28.92 -28.36
C SER A 117 5.35 -29.40 -27.35
N PRO A 118 5.23 -30.59 -26.74
CA PRO A 118 6.21 -31.09 -25.77
C PRO A 118 7.65 -31.13 -26.30
N GLU A 119 7.83 -31.38 -27.59
CA GLU A 119 9.13 -31.46 -28.26
C GLU A 119 9.85 -30.10 -28.30
N GLU A 120 9.10 -29.00 -28.21
CA GLU A 120 9.63 -27.63 -28.28
C GLU A 120 10.00 -27.07 -26.90
N GLU A 121 9.92 -27.86 -25.82
CA GLU A 121 10.18 -27.42 -24.43
C GLU A 121 11.54 -26.72 -24.28
N ALA A 122 12.61 -27.26 -24.88
CA ALA A 122 13.94 -26.65 -24.80
C ALA A 122 13.96 -25.24 -25.41
N GLN A 123 13.24 -25.03 -26.52
CA GLN A 123 13.13 -23.73 -27.16
C GLN A 123 12.23 -22.78 -26.37
N ALA A 124 11.14 -23.29 -25.81
CA ALA A 124 10.27 -22.54 -24.92
C ALA A 124 11.02 -22.06 -23.67
N ASP A 125 11.81 -22.92 -23.03
CA ASP A 125 12.61 -22.54 -21.87
C ASP A 125 13.69 -21.49 -22.19
N ALA A 126 14.33 -21.59 -23.36
CA ALA A 126 15.26 -20.56 -23.82
C ALA A 126 14.56 -19.19 -24.01
N ARG A 127 13.33 -19.18 -24.57
CA ARG A 127 12.52 -17.96 -24.68
C ARG A 127 12.13 -17.40 -23.31
N ARG A 128 11.69 -18.26 -22.38
CA ARG A 128 11.38 -17.89 -20.98
C ARG A 128 12.57 -17.22 -20.32
N THR A 129 13.74 -17.86 -20.40
CA THR A 129 15.00 -17.36 -19.83
C THR A 129 15.34 -15.99 -20.40
N ARG A 130 15.29 -15.81 -21.72
CA ARG A 130 15.55 -14.52 -22.37
C ARG A 130 14.58 -13.43 -21.93
N TYR A 131 13.29 -13.75 -21.81
CA TYR A 131 12.26 -12.81 -21.37
C TYR A 131 12.44 -12.37 -19.91
N ILE A 132 12.82 -13.30 -19.01
CA ILE A 132 13.14 -12.95 -17.62
C ILE A 132 14.37 -12.03 -17.61
N SER A 133 15.44 -12.39 -18.32
CA SER A 133 16.67 -11.58 -18.37
C SER A 133 16.45 -10.18 -18.94
N SER A 134 15.52 -9.99 -19.88
CA SER A 134 15.23 -8.65 -20.42
C SER A 134 14.60 -7.70 -19.40
N HIS A 135 14.03 -8.22 -18.30
CA HIS A 135 13.46 -7.42 -17.22
C HIS A 135 14.49 -6.97 -16.17
N ALA A 136 15.73 -7.48 -16.22
CA ALA A 136 16.77 -7.11 -15.26
C ALA A 136 17.17 -5.62 -15.35
N GLY A 137 17.03 -5.01 -16.53
CA GLY A 137 17.32 -3.59 -16.77
C GLY A 137 16.26 -2.61 -16.23
N ASP A 138 15.05 -3.07 -15.90
CA ASP A 138 13.97 -2.21 -15.37
C ASP A 138 14.20 -1.84 -13.88
N SER A 139 15.27 -2.35 -13.24
CA SER A 139 15.58 -2.18 -11.82
C SER A 139 16.44 -0.95 -11.48
N THR A 140 17.00 -0.23 -12.44
CA THR A 140 17.91 0.90 -12.16
C THR A 140 17.21 2.26 -12.26
N THR A 141 16.28 2.57 -11.35
CA THR A 141 15.95 3.96 -10.96
C THR A 141 15.26 3.98 -9.60
N SER A 142 15.99 3.69 -8.53
CA SER A 142 15.78 4.33 -7.21
C SER A 142 16.82 3.80 -6.23
N ASP A 143 17.46 4.72 -5.53
CA ASP A 143 18.39 4.55 -4.40
C ASP A 143 19.89 4.62 -4.75
N THR A 144 20.33 5.76 -5.29
CA THR A 144 21.59 6.37 -4.84
C THR A 144 21.51 7.90 -4.98
N ALA A 145 21.80 8.62 -3.90
CA ALA A 145 21.84 10.08 -3.87
C ALA A 145 22.93 10.63 -4.83
N PRO A 146 22.80 11.87 -5.35
CA PRO A 146 23.78 12.43 -6.27
C PRO A 146 25.04 12.84 -5.48
N GLY A 147 26.05 11.98 -5.54
CA GLY A 147 27.42 12.31 -5.15
C GLY A 147 28.14 12.91 -6.35
N THR A 148 28.49 14.18 -6.23
CA THR A 148 29.37 14.98 -7.08
C THR A 148 30.65 14.21 -7.44
N CYS A 149 31.03 14.22 -8.72
CA CYS A 149 32.44 14.05 -9.09
C CYS A 149 32.80 14.92 -10.29
N HIS A 150 33.89 15.65 -10.06
CA HIS A 150 34.49 16.68 -10.88
C HIS A 150 35.01 16.15 -12.23
N HIS A 151 35.07 17.07 -13.18
CA HIS A 151 35.96 17.02 -14.34
C HIS A 151 37.38 16.60 -13.94
N ASP A 152 37.95 15.61 -14.61
CA ASP A 152 39.37 15.64 -14.94
C ASP A 152 39.63 14.91 -16.26
N GLU A 153 40.37 15.57 -17.14
CA GLU A 153 40.77 15.10 -18.47
C GLU A 153 42.05 14.26 -18.35
N GLY A 154 42.07 13.07 -18.95
CA GLY A 154 43.27 12.23 -18.95
C GLY A 154 43.22 11.15 -20.03
N ARG A 155 43.62 11.53 -21.25
CA ARG A 155 44.01 10.63 -22.35
C ARG A 155 45.10 9.65 -21.90
N ILE A 156 44.93 8.34 -22.14
CA ILE A 156 46.00 7.43 -22.59
C ILE A 156 45.39 6.36 -23.51
N ASP A 157 45.97 6.25 -24.71
CA ASP A 157 45.75 5.22 -25.75
C ASP A 157 46.16 3.81 -25.28
N GLY A 158 45.45 2.78 -25.76
CA GLY A 158 45.82 1.39 -25.50
C GLY A 158 44.90 0.38 -26.19
N ASP A 159 45.14 0.18 -27.48
CA ASP A 159 44.63 -0.89 -28.33
C ASP A 159 44.94 -2.29 -27.73
N VAL A 160 43.90 -3.08 -27.41
CA VAL A 160 44.00 -4.55 -27.24
C VAL A 160 42.70 -5.22 -27.69
N THR A 161 42.76 -5.70 -28.93
CA THR A 161 42.17 -6.91 -29.52
C THR A 161 41.09 -7.67 -28.75
N SER A 162 39.93 -7.76 -29.41
CA SER A 162 38.87 -8.76 -29.26
C SER A 162 39.44 -10.19 -29.26
N ASP A 163 39.28 -10.91 -28.14
CA ASP A 163 39.41 -12.36 -28.11
C ASP A 163 38.11 -12.99 -27.56
N CYS A 164 37.34 -13.54 -28.50
CA CYS A 164 36.16 -14.35 -28.25
C CYS A 164 36.61 -15.81 -28.14
N SER A 165 36.78 -16.31 -26.92
CA SER A 165 37.15 -17.71 -26.72
C SER A 165 36.33 -18.38 -25.59
N ASN A 166 35.41 -19.24 -26.04
CA ASN A 166 34.91 -20.46 -25.40
C ASN A 166 34.81 -20.51 -23.86
N ARG A 167 33.61 -20.28 -23.33
CA ARG A 167 33.16 -20.95 -22.10
C ARG A 167 32.28 -22.14 -22.47
N SER A 168 32.79 -23.32 -22.19
CA SER A 168 32.09 -24.60 -22.20
C SER A 168 30.78 -24.50 -21.38
N PRO A 169 29.71 -25.24 -21.73
CA PRO A 169 28.46 -25.19 -21.00
C PRO A 169 28.64 -25.94 -19.67
N GLN A 170 29.08 -25.23 -18.63
CA GLN A 170 28.97 -25.73 -17.27
C GLN A 170 27.51 -25.56 -16.83
N THR A 171 26.91 -26.68 -16.45
CA THR A 171 25.58 -26.80 -15.86
C THR A 171 25.53 -26.00 -14.56
N HIS A 172 25.18 -24.71 -14.66
CA HIS A 172 24.83 -23.90 -13.51
C HIS A 172 23.48 -24.39 -12.98
N HIS A 173 23.48 -25.19 -11.92
CA HIS A 173 22.33 -25.30 -11.02
C HIS A 173 22.16 -23.92 -10.38
N GLY A 174 21.34 -23.07 -11.01
CA GLY A 174 21.49 -21.62 -10.94
C GLY A 174 20.26 -20.96 -10.35
N ASN A 175 20.46 -20.13 -9.32
CA ASN A 175 19.43 -19.17 -8.93
C ASN A 175 19.02 -18.35 -10.16
N TRP A 176 17.73 -18.31 -10.47
CA TRP A 176 17.21 -17.62 -11.67
C TRP A 176 17.39 -16.10 -11.60
N ILE A 177 17.64 -15.60 -10.39
CA ILE A 177 17.85 -14.21 -10.02
C ILE A 177 18.86 -14.16 -8.87
N ALA A 178 19.83 -13.25 -8.96
CA ALA A 178 20.69 -12.91 -7.82
C ALA A 178 19.92 -11.98 -6.86
N GLY A 179 19.88 -12.33 -5.57
CA GLY A 179 19.36 -11.43 -4.53
C GLY A 179 17.85 -11.46 -4.28
N PHE A 180 17.10 -12.44 -4.81
CA PHE A 180 15.70 -12.63 -4.41
C PHE A 180 15.64 -12.95 -2.91
N ARG A 181 14.89 -12.16 -2.15
CA ARG A 181 14.62 -12.40 -0.73
C ARG A 181 13.11 -12.52 -0.54
N PRO A 182 12.61 -13.72 -0.20
CA PRO A 182 11.22 -13.87 0.22
C PRO A 182 10.92 -12.93 1.38
N ARG A 183 9.68 -12.42 1.44
CA ARG A 183 9.22 -11.63 2.58
C ARG A 183 9.27 -12.48 3.87
N ASP A 184 9.61 -11.85 4.99
CA ASP A 184 9.49 -12.50 6.30
C ASP A 184 8.04 -12.95 6.55
N LYS A 185 7.87 -14.11 7.20
CA LYS A 185 6.56 -14.72 7.46
C LYS A 185 5.60 -13.82 8.25
N VAL A 186 6.12 -12.80 8.95
CA VAL A 186 5.34 -11.84 9.73
C VAL A 186 5.66 -10.43 9.25
N GLU A 187 4.70 -9.79 8.58
CA GLU A 187 4.78 -8.36 8.33
C GLU A 187 4.55 -7.56 9.63
N PRO A 188 5.46 -6.65 10.02
CA PRO A 188 5.14 -5.69 11.06
C PRO A 188 4.06 -4.75 10.54
N ILE A 189 2.82 -4.96 10.99
CA ILE A 189 1.69 -4.12 10.62
C ILE A 189 1.96 -2.71 11.17
N ARG A 190 2.36 -1.78 10.29
CA ARG A 190 2.46 -0.33 10.61
C ARG A 190 1.07 0.31 10.58
N ASN A 191 0.21 -0.24 11.42
CA ASN A 191 -1.13 0.25 11.68
C ASN A 191 -1.01 1.17 12.88
N CYS A 192 -1.41 2.43 12.70
CA CYS A 192 -1.41 3.51 13.68
C CYS A 192 -2.17 3.24 15.00
N VAL A 193 -2.57 2.00 15.28
CA VAL A 193 -3.21 1.50 16.49
C VAL A 193 -2.18 1.00 17.53
N SER A 194 -0.90 0.82 17.16
CA SER A 194 0.15 0.39 18.10
C SER A 194 0.58 1.47 19.09
N LEU A 195 0.49 2.74 18.71
CA LEU A 195 0.88 3.84 19.59
C LEU A 195 -0.13 3.99 20.74
N PRO A 196 0.35 4.18 21.99
CA PRO A 196 -0.51 4.52 23.11
C PRO A 196 -1.36 5.77 22.79
N ARG A 197 -2.65 5.72 23.14
CA ARG A 197 -3.56 6.85 22.88
C ARG A 197 -3.10 8.12 23.58
N ASP A 198 -2.59 8.00 24.80
CA ASP A 198 -2.05 9.13 25.58
C ASP A 198 -0.91 9.84 24.84
N PHE A 199 -0.07 9.09 24.11
CA PHE A 199 0.99 9.67 23.28
C PHE A 199 0.40 10.44 22.09
N ILE A 200 -0.55 9.84 21.38
CA ILE A 200 -1.25 10.50 20.26
C ILE A 200 -1.94 11.77 20.74
N ASP A 201 -2.66 11.69 21.86
CA ASP A 201 -3.41 12.81 22.43
C ASP A 201 -2.47 13.94 22.86
N LYS A 202 -1.31 13.62 23.45
CA LYS A 202 -0.27 14.61 23.77
C LYS A 202 0.24 15.34 22.51
N VAL A 203 0.56 14.60 21.45
CA VAL A 203 1.03 15.20 20.18
C VAL A 203 -0.08 16.03 19.53
N VAL A 204 -1.32 15.54 19.51
CA VAL A 204 -2.48 16.25 18.98
C VAL A 204 -2.72 17.55 19.75
N LEU A 205 -2.66 17.53 21.08
CA LEU A 205 -2.80 18.72 21.92
C LEU A 205 -1.71 19.74 21.65
N GLN A 206 -0.45 19.32 21.59
CA GLN A 206 0.69 20.20 21.33
C GLN A 206 0.56 20.89 19.96
N VAL A 207 0.22 20.14 18.91
CA VAL A 207 0.02 20.70 17.56
C VAL A 207 -1.21 21.62 17.52
N ALA A 208 -2.30 21.28 18.20
CA ALA A 208 -3.48 22.12 18.24
C ALA A 208 -3.21 23.46 18.97
N GLN A 209 -2.49 23.44 20.09
CA GLN A 209 -2.09 24.66 20.80
C GLN A 209 -1.19 25.56 19.93
N LEU A 210 -0.26 24.97 19.18
CA LEU A 210 0.58 25.69 18.24
C LEU A 210 -0.25 26.40 17.16
N LEU A 211 -1.24 25.70 16.57
CA LEU A 211 -2.12 26.28 15.57
C LEU A 211 -3.02 27.38 16.17
N LEU A 212 -3.54 27.19 17.38
CA LEU A 212 -4.34 28.21 18.08
C LEU A 212 -3.54 29.47 18.40
N GLY A 213 -2.26 29.31 18.78
CA GLY A 213 -1.35 30.44 19.04
C GLY A 213 -0.96 31.19 17.77
N SER A 214 -0.75 30.47 16.66
CA SER A 214 -0.40 31.07 15.36
C SER A 214 -1.53 31.88 14.73
N GLY A 215 -2.79 31.62 15.10
CA GLY A 215 -3.98 32.28 14.54
C GLY A 215 -4.72 33.20 15.50
N ALA A 216 -4.05 33.77 16.52
CA ALA A 216 -4.69 34.55 17.60
C ALA A 216 -5.60 35.72 17.15
N GLY A 217 -5.59 36.12 15.87
CA GLY A 217 -6.46 37.15 15.29
C GLY A 217 -7.64 36.65 14.45
N GLU A 218 -7.74 35.36 14.11
CA GLU A 218 -8.75 34.83 13.18
C GLU A 218 -9.92 34.19 13.93
N LYS A 219 -10.80 35.02 14.50
CA LYS A 219 -12.05 34.56 15.13
C LYS A 219 -13.20 34.51 14.12
N VAL A 220 -13.93 33.40 14.11
CA VAL A 220 -15.12 33.20 13.27
C VAL A 220 -16.37 33.39 14.12
N ARG A 221 -17.39 34.06 13.58
CA ARG A 221 -18.71 34.13 14.23
C ARG A 221 -19.42 32.79 14.05
N VAL A 222 -19.74 32.14 15.16
CA VAL A 222 -20.51 30.90 15.19
C VAL A 222 -21.80 31.15 15.96
N SER A 223 -22.92 30.62 15.44
CA SER A 223 -24.19 30.65 16.14
C SER A 223 -24.39 29.32 16.86
N ILE A 224 -24.39 29.35 18.19
CA ILE A 224 -24.61 28.19 19.05
C ILE A 224 -25.89 28.47 19.84
N ASP A 225 -26.92 27.64 19.64
CA ASP A 225 -28.21 27.75 20.33
C ASP A 225 -28.85 29.16 20.29
N GLY A 226 -28.62 29.90 19.20
CA GLY A 226 -29.17 31.24 18.98
C GLY A 226 -28.30 32.40 19.49
N ALA A 227 -27.19 32.12 20.17
CA ALA A 227 -26.21 33.11 20.59
C ALA A 227 -25.02 33.19 19.62
N GLU A 228 -24.57 34.41 19.31
CA GLU A 228 -23.35 34.62 18.53
C GLU A 228 -22.11 34.52 19.44
N HIS A 229 -21.21 33.61 19.10
CA HIS A 229 -19.92 33.44 19.76
C HIS A 229 -18.78 33.67 18.77
N LEU A 230 -17.68 34.25 19.26
CA LEU A 230 -16.43 34.36 18.51
C LEU A 230 -15.57 33.14 18.82
N TRP A 231 -15.36 32.28 17.82
CA TRP A 231 -14.61 31.03 17.96
C TRP A 231 -13.25 31.14 17.26
N ASN A 232 -12.16 30.85 17.98
CA ASN A 232 -10.82 30.85 17.44
C ASN A 232 -10.61 29.66 16.50
N ARG A 233 -10.44 29.92 15.19
CA ARG A 233 -10.19 28.85 14.21
C ARG A 233 -8.72 28.41 14.16
N GLY A 234 -7.84 29.13 14.85
CA GLY A 234 -6.40 28.97 14.74
C GLY A 234 -5.86 29.37 13.37
N GLY A 235 -4.54 29.25 13.21
CA GLY A 235 -3.84 29.49 11.97
C GLY A 235 -3.69 28.22 11.13
N SER A 236 -3.08 28.37 9.96
CA SER A 236 -2.62 27.26 9.13
C SER A 236 -1.10 27.28 9.05
N LEU A 237 -0.46 26.16 9.37
CA LEU A 237 0.99 26.01 9.30
C LEU A 237 1.38 24.91 8.32
N PRO A 238 2.51 25.02 7.60
CA PRO A 238 3.02 23.93 6.78
C PRO A 238 3.48 22.78 7.68
N ILE A 239 3.28 21.54 7.21
CA ILE A 239 3.61 20.32 7.98
C ILE A 239 5.09 20.31 8.43
N ARG A 240 5.99 20.94 7.66
CA ARG A 240 7.42 21.07 8.01
C ARG A 240 7.64 21.86 9.30
N GLU A 241 6.93 22.97 9.49
CA GLU A 241 7.09 23.85 10.66
C GLU A 241 6.50 23.17 11.91
N VAL A 242 5.41 22.43 11.72
CA VAL A 242 4.87 21.59 12.80
C VAL A 242 5.84 20.47 13.18
N ALA A 243 6.57 19.91 12.22
CA ALA A 243 7.60 18.92 12.50
C ALA A 243 8.79 19.51 13.26
N GLU A 244 9.19 20.75 12.99
CA GLU A 244 10.29 21.43 13.70
C GLU A 244 10.00 21.66 15.19
N VAL A 245 8.73 21.84 15.54
CA VAL A 245 8.28 22.02 16.94
C VAL A 245 8.21 20.69 17.71
N LEU A 246 8.12 19.57 17.00
CA LEU A 246 8.11 18.24 17.61
C LEU A 246 9.55 17.73 17.79
N ASP A 247 9.81 17.03 18.89
CA ASP A 247 11.11 16.43 19.15
C ASP A 247 11.42 15.29 18.16
N LYS A 248 12.71 15.07 17.90
CA LYS A 248 13.17 14.06 16.93
C LYS A 248 12.73 12.64 17.29
N GLU A 249 12.59 12.34 18.58
CA GLU A 249 12.15 11.03 19.05
C GLU A 249 10.67 10.78 18.71
N THR A 250 9.81 11.76 18.97
CA THR A 250 8.39 11.75 18.58
C THR A 250 8.22 11.56 17.08
N LEU A 251 8.96 12.31 16.26
CA LEU A 251 8.89 12.18 14.80
C LEU A 251 9.33 10.80 14.31
N GLN A 252 10.40 10.25 14.88
CA GLN A 252 10.90 8.93 14.50
C GLN A 252 9.89 7.84 14.87
N ARG A 253 9.29 7.95 16.04
CA ARG A 253 8.24 7.03 16.50
C ARG A 253 7.00 7.08 15.61
N LEU A 254 6.56 8.27 15.21
CA LEU A 254 5.46 8.46 14.26
C LEU A 254 5.79 7.91 12.86
N LYS A 255 7.04 8.05 12.39
CA LYS A 255 7.48 7.53 11.09
C LYS A 255 7.49 6.00 11.07
N ASN A 256 7.94 5.38 12.16
CA ASN A 256 8.05 3.94 12.28
C ASN A 256 6.69 3.25 12.44
N GLU A 257 5.79 3.83 13.23
CA GLU A 257 4.53 3.16 13.62
C GLU A 257 3.30 3.66 12.83
N CYS A 258 3.30 4.92 12.39
CA CYS A 258 2.12 5.57 11.79
C CYS A 258 2.31 6.01 10.34
N GLY A 259 3.43 5.67 9.69
CA GLY A 259 3.73 6.18 8.36
C GLY A 259 3.94 7.70 8.32
N GLY A 260 4.21 8.33 9.47
CA GLY A 260 4.57 9.74 9.61
C GLY A 260 3.45 10.68 10.09
N LEU A 261 3.81 11.96 10.22
CA LEU A 261 2.98 13.02 10.81
C LEU A 261 1.71 13.32 9.97
N GLN A 262 1.80 13.23 8.65
CA GLN A 262 0.64 13.46 7.77
C GLN A 262 -0.48 12.44 8.00
N THR A 263 -0.12 11.18 8.27
CA THR A 263 -1.09 10.12 8.55
C THR A 263 -1.74 10.33 9.92
N LEU A 264 -0.99 10.79 10.93
CA LEU A 264 -1.53 11.17 12.23
C LEU A 264 -2.65 12.21 12.09
N PHE A 265 -2.43 13.26 11.30
CA PHE A 265 -3.45 14.29 11.05
C PHE A 265 -4.66 13.76 10.30
N ARG A 266 -4.46 12.92 9.28
CA ARG A 266 -5.56 12.29 8.53
C ARG A 266 -6.41 11.36 9.40
N ASN A 267 -5.79 10.64 10.33
CA ASN A 267 -6.50 9.76 11.27
C ASN A 267 -7.29 10.58 12.31
N ASN A 268 -6.73 11.70 12.76
CA ASN A 268 -7.35 12.64 13.69
C ASN A 268 -8.21 13.71 12.97
N HIS A 269 -9.02 13.27 12.01
CA HIS A 269 -9.90 14.12 11.20
C HIS A 269 -10.94 14.94 11.98
N GLN A 270 -11.16 14.60 13.26
CA GLN A 270 -11.97 15.40 14.16
C GLN A 270 -11.32 16.77 14.38
N VAL A 271 -10.02 16.79 14.63
CA VAL A 271 -9.28 18.00 15.05
C VAL A 271 -8.65 18.71 13.86
N PHE A 272 -8.02 17.97 12.95
CA PHE A 272 -7.19 18.54 11.91
C PHE A 272 -7.78 18.40 10.51
N GLN A 273 -7.45 19.38 9.67
CA GLN A 273 -7.67 19.37 8.23
C GLN A 273 -6.32 19.58 7.54
N VAL A 274 -6.02 18.73 6.54
CA VAL A 274 -4.77 18.81 5.77
C VAL A 274 -5.11 19.15 4.32
N MET A 275 -4.67 20.32 3.86
CA MET A 275 -4.87 20.81 2.48
C MET A 275 -3.55 21.39 1.96
N ASN A 276 -3.14 21.01 0.76
CA ASN A 276 -1.93 21.55 0.10
C ASN A 276 -0.66 21.57 0.97
N ALA A 277 -0.41 20.48 1.72
CA ALA A 277 0.70 20.34 2.67
C ALA A 277 0.69 21.34 3.86
N MET A 278 -0.43 22.04 4.06
CA MET A 278 -0.73 22.83 5.24
C MET A 278 -1.66 22.03 6.18
N VAL A 279 -1.46 22.21 7.48
CA VAL A 279 -2.34 21.69 8.52
C VAL A 279 -3.00 22.87 9.24
N SER A 280 -4.31 22.76 9.42
CA SER A 280 -5.10 23.71 10.20
C SER A 280 -6.07 22.96 11.11
N ILE A 281 -6.60 23.66 12.11
CA ILE A 281 -7.71 23.15 12.90
C ILE A 281 -8.95 23.10 12.00
N ARG A 282 -9.69 22.00 12.09
CA ARG A 282 -10.88 21.80 11.29
C ARG A 282 -12.03 22.66 11.82
N ASP A 283 -12.53 23.55 10.96
CA ASP A 283 -13.71 24.35 11.26
C ASP A 283 -15.00 23.56 10.98
N TRP A 284 -15.69 23.20 12.05
CA TRP A 284 -16.97 22.48 11.98
C TRP A 284 -18.20 23.39 11.86
N SER A 285 -18.03 24.72 11.91
CA SER A 285 -19.12 25.70 11.75
C SER A 285 -19.59 25.84 10.29
N GLN A 286 -18.68 25.63 9.32
CA GLN A 286 -18.91 25.88 7.89
C GLN A 286 -19.27 24.62 7.07
N GLU A 287 -19.41 23.45 7.68
CA GLU A 287 -19.53 22.14 7.00
C GLU A 287 -20.89 21.89 6.28
N SER A 288 -21.57 22.95 5.83
CA SER A 288 -22.91 22.91 5.22
C SER A 288 -22.99 23.47 3.80
N GLN A 289 -21.90 23.91 3.16
CA GLN A 289 -22.07 24.71 1.92
C GLN A 289 -21.71 24.05 0.59
N THR A 290 -21.04 22.89 0.54
CA THR A 290 -20.74 22.27 -0.77
C THR A 290 -21.84 21.31 -1.24
N ALA A 291 -22.42 21.59 -2.41
CA ALA A 291 -23.53 20.82 -3.01
C ALA A 291 -23.19 19.33 -3.22
N THR A 292 -21.90 19.00 -3.38
CA THR A 292 -21.37 17.65 -3.54
C THR A 292 -21.46 16.83 -2.25
N GLU A 293 -21.32 17.46 -1.08
CA GLU A 293 -21.45 16.79 0.21
C GLU A 293 -22.91 16.59 0.65
N ARG A 294 -23.84 17.47 0.23
CA ARG A 294 -25.29 17.28 0.43
C ARG A 294 -25.79 15.96 -0.20
N ARG A 295 -25.41 15.68 -1.45
CA ARG A 295 -25.79 14.42 -2.16
C ARG A 295 -25.19 13.16 -1.50
N LYS A 296 -23.99 13.28 -0.94
CA LYS A 296 -23.32 12.19 -0.18
C LYS A 296 -23.95 11.97 1.21
N ARG A 297 -24.57 13.01 1.80
CA ARG A 297 -25.30 12.94 3.09
C ARG A 297 -26.72 12.40 2.94
N GLU A 298 -27.46 12.73 1.88
CA GLU A 298 -28.81 12.18 1.67
C GLU A 298 -28.80 10.66 1.48
N SER A 299 -27.75 10.13 0.85
CA SER A 299 -27.53 8.69 0.71
C SER A 299 -27.04 8.01 2.01
N LYS A 300 -26.33 8.71 2.91
CA LYS A 300 -25.85 8.19 4.21
C LYS A 300 -26.79 8.42 5.40
N ARG A 301 -27.69 9.40 5.34
CA ARG A 301 -28.64 9.75 6.42
C ARG A 301 -29.62 8.61 6.73
N LYS A 302 -29.92 7.75 5.75
CA LYS A 302 -30.75 6.55 5.96
C LYS A 302 -30.05 5.41 6.71
N LEU A 303 -28.74 5.51 7.02
CA LEU A 303 -27.93 4.40 7.53
C LEU A 303 -27.20 4.63 8.87
N SER A 304 -27.35 5.77 9.59
CA SER A 304 -26.39 6.06 10.70
C SER A 304 -26.84 6.87 11.92
N ALA A 305 -28.13 6.87 12.30
CA ALA A 305 -28.51 7.36 13.63
C ALA A 305 -27.76 6.63 14.77
N ASP A 306 -27.38 5.36 14.52
CA ASP A 306 -26.59 4.52 15.44
C ASP A 306 -25.08 4.84 15.49
N ALA A 307 -24.55 5.66 14.58
CA ALA A 307 -23.11 5.96 14.52
C ALA A 307 -22.70 7.26 15.23
N LEU A 308 -23.67 8.09 15.61
CA LEU A 308 -23.43 9.37 16.27
C LEU A 308 -23.03 9.18 17.75
N LYS A 309 -22.24 10.12 18.27
CA LYS A 309 -21.85 10.22 19.68
C LYS A 309 -21.13 8.99 20.26
N ARG A 310 -20.38 8.25 19.42
CA ARG A 310 -19.55 7.10 19.84
C ARG A 310 -18.19 7.47 20.41
N ARG A 311 -17.78 8.74 20.29
CA ARG A 311 -16.53 9.29 20.81
C ARG A 311 -16.79 10.66 21.42
N LEU A 312 -15.99 11.03 22.41
CA LEU A 312 -16.03 12.36 23.01
C LEU A 312 -15.62 13.43 22.00
N CYS A 313 -16.21 14.61 22.15
CA CYS A 313 -15.88 15.76 21.34
C CYS A 313 -14.54 16.36 21.80
N TRP A 314 -13.51 16.27 20.96
CA TRP A 314 -12.20 16.82 21.27
C TRP A 314 -12.28 18.34 21.51
N PHE A 315 -13.08 19.07 20.73
CA PHE A 315 -13.22 20.52 20.89
C PHE A 315 -13.89 20.90 22.22
N HIS A 316 -14.88 20.13 22.66
CA HIS A 316 -15.52 20.39 23.94
C HIS A 316 -14.56 20.22 25.12
N LEU A 317 -13.64 19.24 25.02
CA LEU A 317 -12.70 18.92 26.11
C LEU A 317 -11.45 19.80 26.10
N ASN A 318 -10.93 20.14 24.92
CA ASN A 318 -9.56 20.66 24.77
C ASN A 318 -9.47 22.04 24.11
N HIS A 319 -10.52 22.51 23.44
CA HIS A 319 -10.50 23.81 22.78
C HIS A 319 -10.87 24.93 23.77
N PRO A 320 -10.13 26.06 23.83
CA PRO A 320 -10.39 27.13 24.80
C PRO A 320 -11.80 27.73 24.67
N ASP A 321 -12.31 27.86 23.44
CA ASP A 321 -13.66 28.37 23.16
C ASP A 321 -14.73 27.26 23.10
N GLY A 322 -14.37 26.01 23.43
CA GLY A 322 -15.27 24.87 23.34
C GLY A 322 -15.61 24.45 21.90
N CYS A 323 -16.67 23.65 21.75
CA CYS A 323 -17.12 23.15 20.45
C CYS A 323 -17.87 24.23 19.66
N PRO A 324 -17.55 24.47 18.37
CA PRO A 324 -18.23 25.46 17.54
C PRO A 324 -19.65 25.05 17.09
N ARG A 325 -20.20 23.94 17.61
CA ARG A 325 -21.53 23.43 17.27
C ARG A 325 -22.36 23.22 18.54
N ALA A 326 -23.66 23.45 18.42
CA ALA A 326 -24.63 23.06 19.44
C ALA A 326 -24.59 21.55 19.72
N THR A 327 -24.86 21.18 20.97
CA THR A 327 -24.76 19.82 21.49
C THR A 327 -25.65 18.79 20.76
N ASN A 328 -26.78 19.24 20.21
CA ASN A 328 -27.69 18.46 19.37
C ASN A 328 -27.21 18.26 17.92
N HIS A 329 -26.35 19.16 17.42
CA HIS A 329 -25.83 19.13 16.04
C HIS A 329 -24.40 18.59 15.94
N CYS A 330 -23.70 18.41 17.07
CA CYS A 330 -22.38 17.81 17.09
C CYS A 330 -22.46 16.28 16.88
N PRO A 331 -21.68 15.71 15.94
CA PRO A 331 -21.64 14.25 15.75
C PRO A 331 -20.89 13.52 16.87
N TYR A 332 -20.22 14.25 17.78
CA TYR A 332 -19.45 13.73 18.91
C TYR A 332 -20.12 14.08 20.24
N ALA A 333 -19.84 13.31 21.28
CA ALA A 333 -20.46 13.45 22.60
C ALA A 333 -19.83 14.62 23.39
N HIS A 334 -20.66 15.56 23.88
CA HIS A 334 -20.25 16.64 24.80
C HIS A 334 -20.36 16.15 26.25
N GLY A 335 -19.53 15.18 26.62
CA GLY A 335 -19.52 14.56 27.96
C GLY A 335 -19.83 13.06 27.94
N ALA A 336 -19.67 12.41 29.10
CA ALA A 336 -19.90 10.97 29.25
C ALA A 336 -21.38 10.58 29.12
N GLU A 337 -22.28 11.47 29.55
CA GLU A 337 -23.75 11.34 29.46
C GLU A 337 -24.23 11.07 28.02
N GLU A 338 -23.53 11.65 27.04
CA GLU A 338 -23.89 11.57 25.63
C GLU A 338 -23.21 10.43 24.88
N LEU A 339 -22.24 9.76 25.53
CA LEU A 339 -21.37 8.77 24.90
C LEU A 339 -22.11 7.44 24.72
N ARG A 340 -22.32 7.04 23.47
CA ARG A 340 -22.98 5.78 23.13
C ARG A 340 -21.96 4.64 23.03
N PRO A 341 -22.19 3.49 23.71
CA PRO A 341 -21.32 2.33 23.59
C PRO A 341 -21.38 1.73 22.17
N SER A 342 -20.25 1.20 21.70
CA SER A 342 -20.16 0.56 20.39
C SER A 342 -20.92 -0.78 20.39
N ALA A 343 -22.00 -0.89 19.62
CA ALA A 343 -22.78 -2.12 19.43
C ALA A 343 -22.05 -3.22 18.61
N VAL A 344 -20.79 -3.01 18.24
CA VAL A 344 -19.99 -4.03 17.52
C VAL A 344 -19.28 -4.92 18.55
N PRO A 345 -19.60 -6.22 18.64
CA PRO A 345 -18.88 -7.12 19.53
C PRO A 345 -17.40 -7.11 19.17
N LYS A 346 -16.54 -6.90 20.17
CA LYS A 346 -15.09 -7.07 20.03
C LYS A 346 -14.84 -8.48 19.53
N LYS A 347 -14.56 -8.67 18.24
CA LYS A 347 -14.04 -9.94 17.74
C LYS A 347 -12.74 -10.19 18.48
N HIS A 348 -12.76 -11.12 19.45
CA HIS A 348 -11.56 -11.79 19.91
C HIS A 348 -10.88 -12.37 18.67
N ARG A 349 -9.73 -11.81 18.29
CA ARG A 349 -8.82 -12.47 17.38
C ARG A 349 -8.12 -13.55 18.21
N LEU A 350 -8.48 -14.81 17.93
CA LEU A 350 -7.62 -15.96 18.19
C LEU A 350 -6.43 -15.90 17.24
#